data_AF-A0AAE1XZT9-F1
#
_entry.id   AF-A0AAE1XZT9-F1
#
_cell.length_a   1.000
_cell.length_b   1.000
_cell.length_c   1.000
_cell.angle_alpha   90.00
_cell.angle_beta   90.00
_cell.angle_gamma   90.00
#
_symmetry.space_group_name_H-M   'P 1'
#
loop_
_entity.id
_entity.type
_entity.pdbx_description
1 polymer ?
#
loop_
_entity_poly.entity_id
_entity_poly.type
_entity_poly.pdbx_seq_one_letter_code
_entity_poly.pdbx_strand_id
1 'polypeptide(L)'
;MARVGGFDAVVARRSYHRWWHQNPGSWGRWPELILIPPVVAASPPSKKSGTEELKQYVPVEPSGGGDIPLAVQVSFFGCGGTAIGVCLSHRVADAMSLVTFINAWAAACRGDAKTIAVTRPTFGSASRFPPADFSKYFPSRAPPPRPPQKIVTKRYVFNEQKLAALRKAASGPMMDNPTRVEAVSAFIWRHFIKAARLKHQINGEERVFAATHAVDIRPRASPPLPHQFFGNACARAMAMATAAEKEPDYYELAIKLRDGIRKADADYVTRLENGDTFLKYYAAMRRMIHTF
;
A
#
# COMPACT_ATOMS: atom_id res chain seq x y z
N MET A 1 25.56 -30.37 31.31
CA MET A 1 24.15 -30.09 31.66
C MET A 1 24.06 -28.68 32.21
N ALA A 2 23.60 -27.72 31.41
CA ALA A 2 23.21 -26.39 31.88
C ALA A 2 22.02 -25.95 31.02
N ARG A 3 20.84 -25.81 31.65
CA ARG A 3 19.63 -25.31 31.03
C ARG A 3 19.77 -23.81 30.83
N VAL A 4 19.74 -23.34 29.58
CA VAL A 4 19.58 -21.91 29.27
C VAL A 4 18.08 -21.60 29.37
N GLY A 5 17.74 -20.68 30.27
CA GLY A 5 16.37 -20.33 30.65
C GLY A 5 15.53 -19.86 29.46
N GLY A 6 14.32 -20.42 29.35
CA GLY A 6 13.32 -20.02 28.38
C GLY A 6 12.85 -18.58 28.64
N PHE A 7 12.74 -17.81 27.56
CA PHE A 7 12.04 -16.53 27.56
C PHE A 7 10.54 -16.82 27.75
N ASP A 8 10.04 -16.55 28.94
CA ASP A 8 8.71 -16.95 29.40
C ASP A 8 7.62 -16.04 28.78
N ALA A 9 6.63 -16.61 28.10
CA ALA A 9 5.49 -15.92 27.51
C ALA A 9 4.71 -15.07 28.54
N VAL A 10 4.84 -15.38 29.83
CA VAL A 10 4.31 -14.59 30.95
C VAL A 10 4.97 -13.21 31.03
N VAL A 11 6.24 -13.06 30.64
CA VAL A 11 6.97 -11.77 30.69
C VAL A 11 6.42 -10.79 29.65
N ALA A 12 6.13 -11.25 28.43
CA ALA A 12 5.52 -10.42 27.38
C ALA A 12 4.11 -9.94 27.77
N ARG A 13 3.31 -10.82 28.38
CA ARG A 13 1.96 -10.48 28.88
C ARG A 13 2.02 -9.47 30.03
N ARG A 14 3.00 -9.59 30.93
CA ARG A 14 3.22 -8.65 32.05
C ARG A 14 3.67 -7.27 31.57
N SER A 15 4.50 -7.20 30.53
CA SER A 15 4.95 -5.92 29.95
C SER A 15 3.81 -5.15 29.28
N TYR A 16 2.91 -5.84 28.57
CA TYR A 16 1.71 -5.24 27.96
C TYR A 16 0.72 -4.72 29.01
N HIS A 17 0.42 -5.54 30.03
CA HIS A 17 -0.52 -5.16 31.10
C HIS A 17 0.02 -3.98 31.94
N ARG A 18 1.34 -3.94 32.17
CA ARG A 18 2.01 -2.87 32.93
C ARG A 18 2.01 -1.54 32.16
N TRP A 19 2.18 -1.55 30.84
CA TRP A 19 2.13 -0.36 30.00
C TRP A 19 0.72 0.26 29.96
N TRP A 20 -0.33 -0.56 29.83
CA TRP A 20 -1.74 -0.11 29.78
C TRP A 20 -2.15 0.66 31.03
N HIS A 21 -1.73 0.20 32.22
CA HIS A 21 -2.01 0.90 33.48
C HIS A 21 -1.18 2.17 33.71
N GLN A 22 0.00 2.29 33.10
CA GLN A 22 0.89 3.43 33.30
C GLN A 22 0.62 4.60 32.34
N ASN A 23 -0.16 4.41 31.27
CA ASN A 23 -0.40 5.45 30.26
C ASN A 23 -1.88 5.67 29.87
N PRO A 24 -2.82 5.78 30.83
CA PRO A 24 -4.27 5.78 30.56
C PRO A 24 -4.79 7.00 29.77
N GLY A 25 -3.97 8.02 29.52
CA GLY A 25 -4.35 9.26 28.82
C GLY A 25 -3.59 9.59 27.54
N SER A 26 -2.69 8.71 27.06
CA SER A 26 -1.83 9.00 25.90
C SER A 26 -2.47 8.68 24.54
N TRP A 27 -3.59 7.97 24.55
CA TRP A 27 -4.42 7.66 23.39
C TRP A 27 -5.88 7.82 23.83
N GLY A 28 -6.63 8.70 23.17
CA GLY A 28 -8.09 8.80 23.41
C GLY A 28 -8.74 7.42 23.28
N ARG A 29 -9.83 7.17 24.02
CA ARG A 29 -10.51 5.85 24.10
C ARG A 29 -10.72 5.25 22.71
N TRP A 30 -9.87 4.29 22.34
CA TRP A 30 -10.12 3.41 21.21
C TRP A 30 -11.14 2.36 21.66
N PRO A 31 -12.22 2.10 20.91
CA PRO A 31 -13.04 0.93 21.14
C PRO A 31 -12.17 -0.32 20.90
N GLU A 32 -12.14 -1.18 21.92
CA GLU A 32 -11.60 -2.54 22.00
C GLU A 32 -10.54 -2.97 20.95
N LEU A 33 -9.27 -2.94 21.38
CA LEU A 33 -8.19 -3.68 20.71
C LEU A 33 -8.44 -5.18 20.90
N ILE A 34 -8.96 -5.87 19.89
CA ILE A 34 -9.15 -7.32 19.94
C ILE A 34 -7.79 -7.99 19.71
N LEU A 35 -7.17 -8.46 20.79
CA LEU A 35 -6.04 -9.39 20.74
C LEU A 35 -6.57 -10.77 20.39
N ILE A 36 -6.35 -11.22 19.15
CA ILE A 36 -6.67 -12.58 18.73
C ILE A 36 -5.61 -13.52 19.35
N PRO A 37 -6.02 -14.60 20.05
CA PRO A 37 -5.08 -15.53 20.67
C PRO A 37 -4.11 -16.14 19.65
N PRO A 38 -2.88 -16.49 20.05
CA PRO A 38 -1.89 -17.06 19.13
C PRO A 38 -2.41 -18.34 18.49
N VAL A 39 -2.35 -18.39 17.17
CA VAL A 39 -2.53 -19.64 16.42
C VAL A 39 -1.34 -20.56 16.78
N VAL A 40 -1.68 -21.78 17.16
CA VAL A 40 -0.77 -22.86 17.57
C VAL A 40 0.42 -22.99 16.61
N ALA A 41 1.61 -23.23 17.19
CA ALA A 41 2.90 -23.55 16.56
C ALA A 41 2.90 -23.55 15.02
N ALA A 42 3.34 -22.44 14.42
CA ALA A 42 3.46 -22.38 12.98
C ALA A 42 4.58 -23.31 12.49
N SER A 43 4.28 -24.12 11.46
CA SER A 43 5.28 -24.94 10.79
C SER A 43 6.33 -24.05 10.11
N PRO A 44 7.61 -24.45 10.10
CA PRO A 44 8.65 -23.67 9.43
C PRO A 44 8.35 -23.52 7.93
N PRO A 45 8.64 -22.37 7.30
CA PRO A 45 8.38 -22.15 5.88
C PRO A 45 9.16 -23.17 5.04
N SER A 46 8.47 -23.82 4.10
CA SER A 46 9.09 -24.84 3.25
C SER A 46 10.10 -24.18 2.28
N LYS A 47 11.18 -24.89 1.88
CA LYS A 47 12.15 -24.39 0.89
C LYS A 47 11.54 -24.10 -0.50
N LYS A 48 10.26 -24.43 -0.72
CA LYS A 48 9.47 -24.16 -1.93
C LYS A 48 8.28 -23.22 -1.63
N SER A 49 8.35 -22.39 -0.59
CA SER A 49 7.20 -21.60 -0.12
C SER A 49 6.73 -20.59 -1.16
N GLY A 50 5.52 -20.79 -1.69
CA GLY A 50 4.81 -19.76 -2.43
C GLY A 50 4.41 -18.61 -1.49
N THR A 51 4.22 -17.40 -2.03
CA THR A 51 3.71 -16.25 -1.26
C THR A 51 2.37 -16.52 -0.58
N GLU A 52 1.63 -17.54 -1.02
CA GLU A 52 0.32 -17.87 -0.46
C GLU A 52 0.41 -18.48 0.93
N GLU A 53 1.55 -19.09 1.28
CA GLU A 53 1.83 -19.55 2.64
C GLU A 53 1.90 -18.37 3.62
N LEU A 54 2.14 -17.13 3.16
CA LEU A 54 2.18 -15.97 4.05
C LEU A 54 0.81 -15.61 4.63
N LYS A 55 -0.29 -16.06 4.00
CA LYS A 55 -1.66 -15.78 4.44
C LYS A 55 -1.97 -16.35 5.82
N GLN A 56 -1.31 -17.44 6.23
CA GLN A 56 -1.51 -18.04 7.55
C GLN A 56 -0.94 -17.18 8.70
N TYR A 57 -0.08 -16.20 8.39
CA TYR A 57 0.58 -15.35 9.37
C TYR A 57 -0.12 -13.99 9.57
N VAL A 58 -1.29 -13.78 8.97
CA VAL A 58 -2.07 -12.55 9.14
C VAL A 58 -3.39 -12.84 9.89
N PRO A 59 -3.79 -11.96 10.84
CA PRO A 59 -4.90 -12.22 11.76
C PRO A 59 -6.30 -12.19 11.11
N VAL A 60 -6.42 -11.57 9.93
CA VAL A 60 -7.70 -11.30 9.29
C VAL A 60 -7.54 -11.47 7.78
N GLU A 61 -8.54 -12.04 7.11
CA GLU A 61 -8.57 -12.03 5.66
C GLU A 61 -8.67 -10.59 5.13
N PRO A 62 -7.86 -10.19 4.13
CA PRO A 62 -7.82 -8.82 3.59
C PRO A 62 -9.16 -8.25 3.11
N SER A 63 -10.18 -9.09 2.93
CA SER A 63 -11.44 -8.79 2.26
C SER A 63 -12.70 -8.85 3.14
N GLY A 64 -12.62 -9.11 4.45
CA GLY A 64 -13.85 -9.45 5.21
C GLY A 64 -13.94 -9.12 6.71
N GLY A 65 -12.99 -8.37 7.28
CA GLY A 65 -12.94 -8.16 8.73
C GLY A 65 -13.72 -6.97 9.29
N GLY A 66 -15.04 -6.89 9.09
CA GLY A 66 -15.92 -5.94 9.81
C GLY A 66 -15.41 -4.50 9.99
N ASP A 67 -15.74 -3.87 11.11
CA ASP A 67 -15.28 -2.52 11.50
C ASP A 67 -13.96 -2.54 12.31
N ILE A 68 -13.11 -3.56 12.10
CA ILE A 68 -11.83 -3.68 12.83
C ILE A 68 -10.79 -2.76 12.18
N PRO A 69 -10.30 -1.70 12.87
CA PRO A 69 -9.34 -0.77 12.28
C PRO A 69 -7.92 -1.36 12.20
N LEU A 70 -7.55 -2.21 13.15
CA LEU A 70 -6.22 -2.82 13.27
C LEU A 70 -6.32 -4.20 13.92
N ALA A 71 -5.63 -5.19 13.35
CA ALA A 71 -5.40 -6.50 13.95
C ALA A 71 -3.93 -6.89 13.81
N VAL A 72 -3.37 -7.54 14.83
CA VAL A 72 -1.96 -7.96 14.87
C VAL A 72 -1.87 -9.44 15.28
N GLN A 73 -1.06 -10.22 14.58
CA GLN A 73 -0.73 -11.61 14.91
C GLN A 73 0.78 -11.75 15.12
N VAL A 74 1.18 -12.45 16.18
CA VAL A 74 2.57 -12.85 16.41
C VAL A 74 2.63 -14.37 16.38
N SER A 75 3.44 -14.91 15.45
CA SER A 75 3.60 -16.35 15.24
C SER A 75 5.03 -16.76 15.56
N PHE A 76 5.19 -17.76 16.42
CA PHE A 76 6.49 -18.29 16.83
C PHE A 76 6.78 -19.61 16.11
N PHE A 77 8.00 -19.77 15.64
CA PHE A 77 8.46 -20.99 14.95
C PHE A 77 9.29 -21.85 15.90
N GLY A 78 9.28 -23.16 15.69
CA GLY A 78 10.07 -24.11 16.49
C GLY A 78 11.59 -23.84 16.48
N CYS A 79 12.09 -23.11 15.48
CA CYS A 79 13.49 -22.68 15.41
C CYS A 79 13.80 -21.41 16.22
N GLY A 80 12.83 -20.84 16.93
CA GLY A 80 12.96 -19.56 17.64
C GLY A 80 12.70 -18.32 16.76
N GLY A 81 12.47 -18.50 15.46
CA GLY A 81 12.04 -17.42 14.58
C GLY A 81 10.67 -16.86 14.98
N THR A 82 10.37 -15.64 14.56
CA THR A 82 9.07 -14.99 14.78
C THR A 82 8.58 -14.31 13.51
N ALA A 83 7.28 -14.40 13.23
CA ALA A 83 6.59 -13.61 12.21
C ALA A 83 5.55 -12.70 12.88
N ILE A 84 5.46 -11.45 12.41
CA ILE A 84 4.47 -10.48 12.87
C ILE A 84 3.62 -10.08 11.67
N GLY A 85 2.34 -10.43 11.70
CA GLY A 85 1.34 -9.99 10.72
C GLY A 85 0.57 -8.78 11.24
N VAL A 86 0.45 -7.74 10.41
CA VAL A 86 -0.29 -6.51 10.75
C VAL A 86 -1.34 -6.26 9.66
N CYS A 87 -2.60 -6.19 10.06
CA CYS A 87 -3.73 -5.87 9.20
C CYS A 87 -4.31 -4.53 9.63
N LEU A 88 -4.16 -3.50 8.80
CA LEU A 88 -4.70 -2.16 9.03
C LEU A 88 -5.80 -1.88 7.99
N SER A 89 -6.96 -1.42 8.45
CA SER A 89 -8.06 -1.08 7.56
C SER A 89 -7.70 0.10 6.68
N HIS A 90 -7.74 -0.11 5.35
CA HIS A 90 -7.45 0.95 4.38
C HIS A 90 -8.51 2.08 4.42
N ARG A 91 -9.66 1.87 5.08
CA ARG A 91 -10.62 2.95 5.37
C ARG A 91 -10.02 4.01 6.31
N VAL A 92 -9.13 3.60 7.20
CA VAL A 92 -8.55 4.46 8.24
C VAL A 92 -7.21 5.04 7.81
N ALA A 93 -6.38 4.28 7.09
CA ALA A 93 -4.99 4.65 6.88
C ALA A 93 -4.38 4.08 5.58
N ASP A 94 -3.40 4.81 5.04
CA ASP A 94 -2.57 4.38 3.90
C ASP A 94 -1.29 3.64 4.34
N ALA A 95 -0.50 3.19 3.37
CA ALA A 95 0.74 2.46 3.62
C ALA A 95 1.78 3.29 4.41
N MET A 96 1.83 4.61 4.23
CA MET A 96 2.75 5.46 4.99
C MET A 96 2.34 5.55 6.46
N SER A 97 1.03 5.65 6.72
CA SER A 97 0.48 5.61 8.08
C SER A 97 0.75 4.26 8.77
N LEU A 98 0.66 3.15 8.04
CA LEU A 98 1.06 1.83 8.54
C LEU A 98 2.55 1.79 8.92
N VAL A 99 3.44 2.33 8.09
CA VAL A 99 4.87 2.41 8.40
C VAL A 99 5.12 3.27 9.64
N THR A 100 4.47 4.43 9.75
CA THR A 100 4.54 5.28 10.95
C THR A 100 4.10 4.53 12.21
N PHE A 101 2.98 3.80 12.13
CA PHE A 101 2.51 2.94 13.23
C PHE A 101 3.55 1.88 13.63
N ILE A 102 4.10 1.13 12.66
CA ILE A 102 5.10 0.09 12.94
C ILE A 102 6.36 0.68 13.57
N ASN A 103 6.83 1.82 13.07
CA ASN A 103 8.01 2.50 13.61
C ASN A 103 7.77 2.99 15.04
N ALA A 104 6.62 3.62 15.30
CA ALA A 104 6.23 4.06 16.64
C ALA A 104 6.09 2.88 17.61
N TRP A 105 5.46 1.79 17.18
CA TRP A 105 5.31 0.57 17.96
C TRP A 105 6.67 -0.04 18.32
N ALA A 106 7.56 -0.17 17.33
CA ALA A 106 8.90 -0.69 17.55
C ALA A 106 9.74 0.19 18.49
N ALA A 107 9.62 1.53 18.38
CA ALA A 107 10.27 2.47 19.28
C ALA A 107 9.76 2.37 20.71
N ALA A 108 8.43 2.26 20.89
CA ALA A 108 7.81 2.03 22.18
C ALA A 108 8.32 0.75 22.85
N CYS A 109 8.42 -0.35 22.10
CA CYS A 109 8.98 -1.61 22.62
C CYS A 109 10.44 -1.48 23.06
N ARG A 110 11.22 -0.57 22.48
CA ARG A 110 12.63 -0.31 22.86
C ARG A 110 12.79 0.76 23.94
N GLY A 111 11.72 1.47 24.33
CA GLY A 111 11.82 2.63 25.22
C GLY A 111 12.54 3.84 24.58
N ASP A 112 12.53 3.94 23.25
CA ASP A 112 13.21 5.02 22.52
C ASP A 112 12.34 6.28 22.46
N ALA A 113 12.45 7.11 23.51
CA ALA A 113 11.68 8.34 23.65
C ALA A 113 11.87 9.34 22.50
N LYS A 114 13.06 9.39 21.89
CA LYS A 114 13.34 10.30 20.77
C LYS A 114 12.55 9.88 19.53
N THR A 115 12.59 8.60 19.17
CA THR A 115 11.83 8.10 18.02
C THR A 115 10.32 8.23 18.25
N ILE A 116 9.83 7.93 19.46
CA ILE A 116 8.41 8.10 19.81
C ILE A 116 7.94 9.54 19.59
N ALA A 117 8.74 10.53 20.00
CA ALA A 117 8.40 11.93 19.82
C ALA A 117 8.24 12.32 18.33
N VAL A 118 9.11 11.83 17.46
CA VAL A 118 9.08 12.16 16.02
C VAL A 118 8.07 11.33 15.22
N THR A 119 7.68 10.15 15.70
CA THR A 119 6.69 9.27 15.05
C THR A 119 5.26 9.48 15.56
N ARG A 120 5.04 10.42 16.48
CA ARG A 120 3.72 10.67 17.08
C ARG A 120 2.72 11.11 15.99
N PRO A 121 1.66 10.33 15.70
CA PRO A 121 0.74 10.64 14.61
C PRO A 121 -0.04 11.92 14.87
N THR A 122 -0.32 12.67 13.81
CA THR A 122 -1.26 13.80 13.83
C THR A 122 -2.55 13.39 13.11
N PHE A 123 -3.67 13.58 13.80
CA PHE A 123 -5.00 13.28 13.27
C PHE A 123 -5.66 14.58 12.84
N GLY A 124 -5.59 14.89 11.54
CA GLY A 124 -6.13 16.12 10.97
C GLY A 124 -6.84 15.93 9.63
N SER A 125 -7.09 14.67 9.23
CA SER A 125 -7.58 14.37 7.87
C SER A 125 -8.91 15.04 7.55
N ALA A 126 -9.88 15.01 8.47
CA ALA A 126 -11.18 15.63 8.23
C ALA A 126 -11.13 17.17 8.20
N SER A 127 -10.15 17.78 8.88
CA SER A 127 -9.96 19.24 8.82
C SER A 127 -9.32 19.67 7.50
N ARG A 128 -8.35 18.89 7.00
CA ARG A 128 -7.67 19.20 5.75
C ARG A 128 -8.47 18.79 4.51
N PHE A 129 -9.11 17.63 4.59
CA PHE A 129 -9.92 17.02 3.54
C PHE A 129 -11.31 16.72 4.11
N PRO A 130 -12.21 17.73 4.14
CA PRO A 130 -13.55 17.56 4.67
C PRO A 130 -14.28 16.39 3.98
N PRO A 131 -14.98 15.53 4.74
CA PRO A 131 -15.82 14.49 4.16
C PRO A 131 -16.83 15.10 3.19
N ALA A 132 -16.95 14.50 2.01
CA ALA A 132 -17.94 14.89 1.01
C ALA A 132 -18.88 13.71 0.74
N ASP A 133 -20.11 14.01 0.34
CA ASP A 133 -21.08 12.97 0.00
C ASP A 133 -20.75 12.34 -1.37
N PHE A 134 -20.24 11.11 -1.32
CA PHE A 134 -19.90 10.33 -2.51
C PHE A 134 -21.13 9.75 -3.22
N SER A 135 -22.29 9.65 -2.55
CA SER A 135 -23.46 8.92 -3.06
C SER A 135 -23.99 9.53 -4.36
N LYS A 136 -23.91 10.86 -4.50
CA LYS A 136 -24.30 11.62 -5.69
C LYS A 136 -23.50 11.25 -6.94
N TYR A 137 -22.23 10.90 -6.77
CA TYR A 137 -21.31 10.61 -7.89
C TYR A 137 -21.09 9.11 -8.09
N PHE A 138 -21.28 8.33 -7.04
CA PHE A 138 -21.05 6.90 -6.99
C PHE A 138 -22.25 6.22 -6.32
N PRO A 139 -23.33 5.93 -7.07
CA PRO A 139 -24.42 5.15 -6.53
C PRO A 139 -23.85 3.82 -6.01
N SER A 140 -24.26 3.44 -4.79
CA SER A 140 -23.85 2.19 -4.16
C SER A 140 -24.41 1.01 -4.95
N ARG A 141 -23.73 0.65 -6.03
CA ARG A 141 -23.90 -0.63 -6.70
C ARG A 141 -22.73 -1.49 -6.28
N ALA A 142 -23.03 -2.55 -5.55
CA ALA A 142 -22.08 -3.64 -5.39
C ALA A 142 -21.62 -4.04 -6.80
N PRO A 143 -20.30 -4.05 -7.09
CA PRO A 143 -19.83 -4.57 -8.35
C PRO A 143 -20.35 -6.00 -8.51
N PRO A 144 -20.74 -6.43 -9.73
CA PRO A 144 -21.17 -7.80 -9.94
C PRO A 144 -20.07 -8.74 -9.42
N PRO A 145 -20.45 -9.87 -8.80
CA PRO A 145 -19.48 -10.85 -8.32
C PRO A 145 -18.58 -11.23 -9.50
N ARG A 146 -17.28 -10.99 -9.35
CA ARG A 146 -16.32 -11.40 -10.36
C ARG A 146 -16.24 -12.92 -10.32
N PRO A 147 -16.20 -13.60 -11.48
CA PRO A 147 -16.00 -15.04 -11.49
C PRO A 147 -14.69 -15.37 -10.75
N PRO A 148 -14.63 -16.49 -10.02
CA PRO A 148 -13.41 -16.88 -9.31
C PRO A 148 -12.25 -16.98 -10.29
N GLN A 149 -11.22 -16.16 -10.07
CA GLN A 149 -10.01 -16.18 -10.88
C GLN A 149 -8.91 -16.89 -10.10
N LYS A 150 -8.22 -17.81 -10.78
CA LYS A 150 -6.99 -18.41 -10.25
C LYS A 150 -5.86 -17.39 -10.34
N ILE A 151 -5.67 -16.62 -9.27
CA ILE A 151 -4.59 -15.64 -9.15
C ILE A 151 -3.46 -16.30 -8.36
N VAL A 152 -2.23 -16.20 -8.88
CA VAL A 152 -1.02 -16.62 -8.19
C VAL A 152 -0.12 -15.41 -8.01
N THR A 153 0.46 -15.28 -6.82
CA THR A 153 1.42 -14.21 -6.52
C THR A 153 2.84 -14.74 -6.67
N LYS A 154 3.73 -13.93 -7.26
CA LYS A 154 5.15 -14.23 -7.46
C LYS A 154 5.99 -13.01 -7.10
N ARG A 155 7.15 -13.23 -6.47
CA ARG A 155 8.11 -12.17 -6.14
C ARG A 155 9.23 -12.12 -7.18
N TYR A 156 9.32 -11.02 -7.92
CA TYR A 156 10.42 -10.73 -8.83
C TYR A 156 11.38 -9.74 -8.19
N VAL A 157 12.67 -10.10 -8.14
CA VAL A 157 13.71 -9.26 -7.52
C VAL A 157 14.60 -8.67 -8.61
N PHE A 158 14.69 -7.33 -8.61
CA PHE A 158 15.57 -6.57 -9.49
C PHE A 158 16.77 -6.09 -8.66
N ASN A 159 17.93 -6.70 -8.90
CA ASN A 159 19.17 -6.28 -8.26
C ASN A 159 19.69 -4.96 -8.88
N GLU A 160 20.75 -4.41 -8.30
CA GLU A 160 21.34 -3.14 -8.73
C GLU A 160 21.72 -3.11 -10.22
N GLN A 161 22.38 -4.15 -10.72
CA GLN A 161 22.75 -4.25 -12.13
C GLN A 161 21.54 -4.23 -13.07
N LYS A 162 20.49 -5.01 -12.76
CA LYS A 162 19.24 -5.00 -13.54
C LYS A 162 18.53 -3.66 -13.47
N LEU A 163 18.51 -3.02 -12.29
CA LEU A 163 17.94 -1.69 -12.13
C LEU A 163 18.70 -0.65 -12.95
N ALA A 164 20.03 -0.68 -12.95
CA ALA A 164 20.85 0.22 -13.75
C ALA A 164 20.59 0.03 -15.25
N ALA A 165 20.51 -1.22 -15.71
CA ALA A 165 20.17 -1.54 -17.11
C ALA A 165 18.77 -1.04 -17.49
N LEU A 166 17.76 -1.28 -16.64
CA LEU A 166 16.39 -0.82 -16.87
C LEU A 166 16.30 0.71 -16.88
N ARG A 167 17.01 1.40 -15.99
CA ARG A 167 17.05 2.87 -15.97
C ARG A 167 17.70 3.41 -17.23
N LYS A 168 18.86 2.86 -17.63
CA LYS A 168 19.56 3.25 -18.87
C LYS A 168 18.68 3.04 -20.11
N ALA A 169 17.97 1.93 -20.20
CA ALA A 169 17.07 1.64 -21.32
C ALA A 169 15.80 2.53 -21.34
N ALA A 170 15.43 3.11 -20.19
CA ALA A 170 14.34 4.08 -20.09
C ALA A 170 14.83 5.53 -20.22
N SER A 171 16.14 5.76 -20.38
CA SER A 171 16.71 7.09 -20.56
C SER A 171 16.67 7.52 -22.02
N GLY A 172 16.52 8.82 -22.24
CA GLY A 172 16.56 9.42 -23.58
C GLY A 172 16.32 10.94 -23.54
N PRO A 173 16.17 11.61 -24.70
CA PRO A 173 16.19 13.07 -24.79
C PRO A 173 15.19 13.81 -23.90
N MET A 174 14.00 13.25 -23.66
CA MET A 174 12.93 13.81 -22.82
C MET A 174 12.86 13.17 -21.44
N MET A 175 13.65 12.12 -21.19
CA MET A 175 13.65 11.39 -19.93
C MET A 175 15.09 11.19 -19.47
N ASP A 176 15.68 12.24 -18.94
CA ASP A 176 16.92 12.08 -18.20
C ASP A 176 16.65 11.43 -16.83
N ASN A 177 17.58 10.58 -16.41
CA ASN A 177 17.61 9.91 -15.12
C ASN A 177 16.24 9.36 -14.64
N PRO A 178 15.66 8.34 -15.30
CA PRO A 178 14.48 7.62 -14.81
C PRO A 178 14.67 7.15 -13.37
N THR A 179 13.65 7.27 -12.52
CA THR A 179 13.66 6.69 -11.18
C THR A 179 13.57 5.16 -11.28
N ARG A 180 13.97 4.46 -10.21
CA ARG A 180 13.81 2.99 -10.12
C ARG A 180 12.35 2.57 -10.28
N VAL A 181 11.41 3.36 -9.73
CA VAL A 181 9.97 3.07 -9.81
C VAL A 181 9.46 3.25 -11.24
N GLU A 182 9.82 4.34 -11.92
CA GLU A 182 9.44 4.59 -13.32
C GLU A 182 9.94 3.46 -14.23
N ALA A 183 11.23 3.11 -14.14
CA ALA A 183 11.84 2.07 -14.97
C ALA A 183 11.21 0.68 -14.75
N VAL A 184 11.11 0.23 -13.50
CA VAL A 184 10.52 -1.09 -13.20
C VAL A 184 9.03 -1.13 -13.57
N SER A 185 8.30 -0.04 -13.35
CA SER A 185 6.87 0.02 -13.68
C SER A 185 6.63 0.00 -15.18
N ALA A 186 7.42 0.74 -15.96
CA ALA A 186 7.37 0.69 -17.43
C ALA A 186 7.69 -0.73 -17.94
N PHE A 187 8.65 -1.41 -17.31
CA PHE A 187 9.05 -2.76 -17.71
C PHE A 187 7.92 -3.75 -17.46
N ILE A 188 7.31 -3.72 -16.27
CA ILE A 188 6.17 -4.58 -15.93
C ILE A 188 4.98 -4.25 -16.83
N TRP A 189 4.69 -2.96 -17.04
CA TRP A 189 3.56 -2.53 -17.85
C TRP A 189 3.69 -2.97 -19.31
N ARG A 190 4.88 -2.83 -19.90
CA ARG A 190 5.20 -3.34 -21.23
C ARG A 190 4.92 -4.84 -21.35
N HIS A 191 5.43 -5.64 -20.43
CA HIS A 191 5.24 -7.09 -20.44
C HIS A 191 3.79 -7.50 -20.15
N PHE A 192 3.08 -6.73 -19.32
CA PHE A 192 1.64 -6.91 -19.10
C PHE A 192 0.86 -6.70 -20.40
N ILE A 193 1.13 -5.61 -21.14
CA ILE A 193 0.50 -5.33 -22.43
C ILE A 193 0.76 -6.49 -23.39
N LYS A 194 2.02 -6.93 -23.52
CA LYS A 194 2.39 -8.07 -24.36
C LYS A 194 1.63 -9.35 -23.99
N ALA A 195 1.59 -9.70 -22.71
CA ALA A 195 0.90 -10.91 -22.23
C ALA A 195 -0.63 -10.83 -22.45
N ALA A 196 -1.24 -9.67 -22.21
CA ALA A 196 -2.66 -9.46 -22.43
C ALA A 196 -3.03 -9.59 -23.91
N ARG A 197 -2.23 -9.03 -24.81
CA ARG A 197 -2.42 -9.15 -26.26
C ARG A 197 -2.38 -10.59 -26.74
N LEU A 198 -1.40 -11.35 -26.29
CA LEU A 198 -1.28 -12.78 -26.62
C LEU A 198 -2.48 -13.58 -26.10
N LYS A 199 -2.93 -13.29 -24.87
CA LYS A 199 -4.06 -14.00 -24.25
C LYS A 199 -5.40 -13.72 -24.95
N HIS A 200 -5.63 -12.48 -25.36
CA HIS A 200 -6.90 -12.04 -25.94
C HIS A 200 -6.91 -12.03 -27.46
N GLN A 201 -5.84 -12.50 -28.12
CA GLN A 201 -5.69 -12.51 -29.58
C GLN A 201 -6.01 -11.16 -30.22
N ILE A 202 -5.57 -10.08 -29.57
CA ILE A 202 -5.81 -8.71 -30.03
C ILE A 202 -4.93 -8.48 -31.27
N ASN A 203 -5.52 -8.73 -32.45
CA ASN A 203 -4.95 -8.50 -33.77
C ASN A 203 -5.71 -7.35 -34.42
N GLY A 204 -5.03 -6.23 -34.73
CA GLY A 204 -5.61 -5.09 -35.42
C GLY A 204 -6.58 -4.20 -34.62
N GLU A 205 -7.16 -4.68 -33.51
CA GLU A 205 -8.05 -3.88 -32.67
C GLU A 205 -7.30 -3.00 -31.67
N GLU A 206 -7.59 -1.71 -31.68
CA GLU A 206 -7.03 -0.74 -30.75
C GLU A 206 -7.56 -0.99 -29.32
N ARG A 207 -6.66 -1.11 -28.34
CA ARG A 207 -7.01 -1.25 -26.93
C ARG A 207 -6.18 -0.32 -26.06
N VAL A 208 -6.84 0.25 -25.06
CA VAL A 208 -6.22 1.13 -24.06
C VAL A 208 -5.78 0.30 -22.87
N PHE A 209 -4.50 0.41 -22.52
CA PHE A 209 -3.92 -0.17 -21.32
C PHE A 209 -3.60 0.96 -20.35
N ALA A 210 -3.94 0.78 -19.07
CA ALA A 210 -3.67 1.77 -18.03
C ALA A 210 -2.72 1.20 -16.97
N ALA A 211 -1.73 1.99 -16.57
CA ALA A 211 -0.93 1.77 -15.37
C ALA A 211 -1.31 2.82 -14.32
N THR A 212 -1.40 2.39 -13.06
CA THR A 212 -1.77 3.28 -11.96
C THR A 212 -0.80 3.16 -10.79
N HIS A 213 -0.48 4.31 -10.19
CA HIS A 213 0.38 4.39 -9.00
C HIS A 213 -0.35 5.14 -7.90
N ALA A 214 -0.28 4.62 -6.68
CA ALA A 214 -0.56 5.41 -5.49
C ALA A 214 0.65 6.32 -5.20
N VAL A 215 0.40 7.61 -5.09
CA VAL A 215 1.44 8.62 -4.88
C VAL A 215 1.17 9.31 -3.54
N ASP A 216 2.17 9.33 -2.64
CA ASP A 216 2.07 10.07 -1.39
C ASP A 216 1.97 11.57 -1.68
N ILE A 217 0.87 12.18 -1.23
CA ILE A 217 0.62 13.62 -1.44
C ILE A 217 1.11 14.47 -0.29
N ARG A 218 1.53 13.88 0.84
CA ARG A 218 2.06 14.64 1.99
C ARG A 218 3.18 15.61 1.59
N PRO A 219 4.24 15.19 0.88
CA PRO A 219 5.31 16.11 0.48
C PRO A 219 4.90 17.03 -0.69
N ARG A 220 3.72 16.84 -1.27
CA ARG A 220 3.26 17.54 -2.47
C ARG A 220 2.23 18.63 -2.19
N ALA A 221 1.66 18.65 -0.99
CA ALA A 221 0.79 19.71 -0.53
C ALA A 221 1.56 21.04 -0.41
N SER A 222 0.84 22.16 -0.47
CA SER A 222 1.39 23.50 -0.22
C SER A 222 0.56 24.20 0.87
N PRO A 223 1.09 24.36 2.10
CA PRO A 223 2.37 23.82 2.59
C PRO A 223 2.35 22.28 2.70
N PRO A 224 3.52 21.61 2.72
CA PRO A 224 3.60 20.15 2.88
C PRO A 224 2.90 19.66 4.14
N LEU A 225 2.23 18.51 4.06
CA LEU A 225 1.66 17.89 5.25
C LEU A 225 2.78 17.33 6.13
N PRO A 226 2.60 17.33 7.46
CA PRO A 226 3.55 16.71 8.37
C PRO A 226 3.80 15.25 7.98
N HIS A 227 5.05 14.78 8.13
CA HIS A 227 5.36 13.36 7.94
C HIS A 227 4.52 12.45 8.87
N GLN A 228 4.14 12.97 10.04
CA GLN A 228 3.31 12.29 11.01
C GLN A 228 1.81 12.30 10.66
N PHE A 229 1.39 12.93 9.56
CA PHE A 229 0.00 13.00 9.16
C PHE A 229 -0.56 11.60 8.94
N PHE A 230 -1.46 11.20 9.84
CA PHE A 230 -2.04 9.88 9.88
C PHE A 230 -3.38 9.85 9.15
N GLY A 231 -3.55 8.87 8.29
CA GLY A 231 -4.75 8.70 7.47
C GLY A 231 -4.43 8.40 6.01
N ASN A 232 -5.45 8.43 5.17
CA ASN A 232 -5.25 8.32 3.73
C ASN A 232 -4.84 9.67 3.15
N ALA A 233 -3.60 9.79 2.70
CA ALA A 233 -3.12 10.92 1.91
C ALA A 233 -2.34 10.39 0.71
N CYS A 234 -3.08 9.89 -0.28
CA CYS A 234 -2.52 9.43 -1.54
C CYS A 234 -3.36 9.87 -2.75
N ALA A 235 -2.67 10.19 -3.85
CA ALA A 235 -3.27 10.40 -5.16
C ALA A 235 -3.20 9.12 -5.98
N ARG A 236 -4.17 8.92 -6.88
CA ARG A 236 -4.09 7.90 -7.94
C ARG A 236 -3.53 8.56 -9.20
N ALA A 237 -2.25 8.37 -9.45
CA ALA A 237 -1.64 8.69 -10.74
C ALA A 237 -2.01 7.63 -11.78
N MET A 238 -2.22 8.06 -13.02
CA MET A 238 -2.59 7.18 -14.14
C MET A 238 -1.78 7.54 -15.38
N ALA A 239 -1.28 6.51 -16.05
CA ALA A 239 -0.70 6.57 -17.38
C ALA A 239 -1.48 5.64 -18.30
N MET A 240 -1.71 6.08 -19.54
CA MET A 240 -2.43 5.30 -20.55
C MET A 240 -1.57 5.13 -21.79
N ALA A 241 -1.57 3.91 -22.32
CA ALA A 241 -0.92 3.56 -23.56
C ALA A 241 -1.93 2.84 -24.43
N THR A 242 -2.07 3.30 -25.66
CA THR A 242 -2.85 2.59 -26.65
C THR A 242 -1.93 1.64 -27.38
N ALA A 243 -2.25 0.35 -27.36
CA ALA A 243 -1.48 -0.64 -28.09
C ALA A 243 -2.30 -1.11 -29.29
N ALA A 244 -1.85 -0.73 -30.49
CA ALA A 244 -2.27 -1.29 -31.75
C ALA A 244 -1.43 -2.56 -32.06
N GLU A 245 -1.08 -2.80 -33.33
CA GLU A 245 -0.33 -3.99 -33.76
C GLU A 245 1.06 -4.13 -33.13
N LYS A 246 1.71 -3.02 -32.72
CA LYS A 246 3.07 -3.05 -32.15
C LYS A 246 3.06 -2.90 -30.62
N GLU A 247 4.00 -3.56 -29.97
CA GLU A 247 4.27 -3.35 -28.55
C GLU A 247 4.76 -1.90 -28.33
N PRO A 248 4.22 -1.18 -27.33
CA PRO A 248 4.65 0.19 -27.07
C PRO A 248 6.12 0.22 -26.65
N ASP A 249 6.80 1.31 -27.03
CA ASP A 249 8.21 1.50 -26.70
C ASP A 249 8.40 1.68 -25.19
N TYR A 250 9.46 1.08 -24.65
CA TYR A 250 9.73 1.07 -23.21
C TYR A 250 10.02 2.48 -22.67
N TYR A 251 10.75 3.30 -23.42
CA TYR A 251 11.07 4.68 -23.07
C TYR A 251 9.81 5.56 -23.12
N GLU A 252 8.96 5.39 -24.13
CA GLU A 252 7.65 6.09 -24.21
C GLU A 252 6.73 5.78 -23.02
N LEU A 253 6.65 4.51 -22.60
CA LEU A 253 5.87 4.13 -21.42
C LEU A 253 6.42 4.78 -20.15
N ALA A 254 7.75 4.88 -20.02
CA ALA A 254 8.40 5.51 -18.89
C ALA A 254 8.08 7.01 -18.83
N ILE A 255 8.07 7.72 -19.96
CA ILE A 255 7.62 9.12 -20.05
C ILE A 255 6.17 9.25 -19.58
N LYS A 256 5.26 8.43 -20.12
CA LYS A 256 3.83 8.46 -19.75
C LYS A 256 3.61 8.26 -18.25
N LEU A 257 4.39 7.36 -17.65
CA LEU A 257 4.38 7.13 -16.19
C LEU A 257 4.87 8.36 -15.42
N ARG A 258 5.99 8.95 -15.83
CA ARG A 258 6.53 10.17 -15.22
C ARG A 258 5.52 11.31 -15.25
N ASP A 259 4.91 11.54 -16.41
CA ASP A 259 3.90 12.60 -16.58
C ASP A 259 2.66 12.32 -15.72
N GLY A 260 2.17 11.07 -15.73
CA GLY A 260 1.05 10.64 -14.89
C GLY A 260 1.32 10.83 -13.39
N ILE A 261 2.53 10.51 -12.93
CA ILE A 261 2.96 10.68 -11.53
C ILE A 261 3.13 12.16 -11.18
N ARG A 262 3.66 12.98 -12.09
CA ARG A 262 3.89 14.42 -11.85
C ARG A 262 2.59 15.22 -11.73
N LYS A 263 1.51 14.79 -12.39
CA LYS A 263 0.17 15.39 -12.27
C LYS A 263 -0.42 15.35 -10.86
N ALA A 264 0.11 14.51 -9.96
CA ALA A 264 -0.23 14.58 -8.54
C ALA A 264 0.61 15.71 -7.89
N ASP A 265 0.43 16.95 -8.31
CA ASP A 265 1.16 18.13 -7.84
C ASP A 265 0.40 18.89 -6.75
N ALA A 266 0.92 20.05 -6.33
CA ALA A 266 0.27 20.89 -5.32
C ALA A 266 -1.14 21.32 -5.74
N ASP A 267 -1.35 21.65 -7.02
CA ASP A 267 -2.67 22.01 -7.55
C ASP A 267 -3.65 20.83 -7.46
N TYR A 268 -3.17 19.61 -7.71
CA TYR A 268 -3.96 18.40 -7.46
C TYR A 268 -4.37 18.29 -6.00
N VAL A 269 -3.45 18.52 -5.06
CA VAL A 269 -3.78 18.46 -3.62
C VAL A 269 -4.78 19.53 -3.21
N THR A 270 -4.61 20.77 -3.67
CA THR A 270 -5.57 21.87 -3.43
C THR A 270 -6.97 21.55 -3.97
N ARG A 271 -7.07 20.82 -5.10
CA ARG A 271 -8.36 20.34 -5.59
C ARG A 271 -8.98 19.27 -4.69
N LEU A 272 -8.18 18.41 -4.04
CA LEU A 272 -8.67 17.39 -3.08
C LEU A 272 -9.31 18.00 -1.84
N GLU A 273 -8.79 19.14 -1.39
CA GLU A 273 -9.29 19.85 -0.20
C GLU A 273 -10.70 20.39 -0.43
N ASN A 274 -11.04 20.65 -1.70
CA ASN A 274 -12.37 21.01 -2.14
C ASN A 274 -13.14 19.75 -2.58
N GLY A 275 -13.70 19.02 -1.61
CA GLY A 275 -14.31 17.70 -1.81
C GLY A 275 -15.25 17.58 -3.02
N ASP A 276 -16.15 18.54 -3.27
CA ASP A 276 -17.07 18.51 -4.43
C ASP A 276 -16.33 18.66 -5.77
N THR A 277 -15.32 19.52 -5.85
CA THR A 277 -14.47 19.70 -7.03
C THR A 277 -13.70 18.42 -7.35
N PHE A 278 -13.14 17.78 -6.33
CA PHE A 278 -12.48 16.49 -6.49
C PHE A 278 -13.46 15.40 -6.95
N LEU A 279 -14.64 15.31 -6.35
CA LEU A 279 -15.63 14.29 -6.72
C LEU A 279 -16.07 14.43 -8.19
N LYS A 280 -16.29 15.67 -8.67
CA LYS A 280 -16.57 15.95 -10.09
C LYS A 280 -15.42 15.51 -10.99
N TYR A 281 -14.19 15.86 -10.65
CA TYR A 281 -12.99 15.46 -11.39
C TYR A 281 -12.82 13.94 -11.43
N TYR A 282 -12.96 13.27 -10.28
CA TYR A 282 -12.81 11.83 -10.14
C TYR A 282 -13.93 11.07 -10.86
N ALA A 283 -15.17 11.57 -10.84
CA ALA A 283 -16.27 11.03 -11.63
C ALA A 283 -16.01 11.12 -13.14
N ALA A 284 -15.45 12.23 -13.62
CA ALA A 284 -15.05 12.39 -15.02
C ALA A 284 -13.93 11.41 -15.40
N MET A 285 -12.90 11.28 -14.55
CA MET A 285 -11.82 10.31 -14.75
C MET A 285 -12.33 8.87 -14.80
N ARG A 286 -13.24 8.50 -13.88
CA ARG A 286 -13.82 7.15 -13.85
C ARG A 286 -14.63 6.82 -15.10
N ARG A 287 -15.41 7.78 -15.61
CA ARG A 287 -16.16 7.61 -16.87
C ARG A 287 -15.21 7.29 -18.01
N MET A 288 -14.12 8.04 -18.18
CA MET A 288 -13.12 7.75 -19.21
C MET A 288 -12.58 6.31 -19.13
N ILE A 289 -12.37 5.76 -17.92
CA ILE A 289 -11.88 4.38 -17.75
C ILE A 289 -12.94 3.32 -18.11
N HIS A 290 -14.22 3.61 -17.97
CA HIS A 290 -15.31 2.65 -18.22
C HIS A 290 -15.88 2.74 -19.64
N THR A 291 -15.44 3.72 -20.45
CA THR A 291 -15.83 3.89 -21.86
C THR A 291 -14.88 3.15 -22.83
N PHE A 292 -13.84 2.48 -22.31
CA PHE A 292 -12.91 1.62 -23.06
C PHE A 292 -12.99 0.17 -22.56
#